data_AF-A0A5J9U218-F1
#
_entry.id   AF-A0A5J9U218-F1
#
_cell.length_a   1.000
_cell.length_b   1.000
_cell.length_c   1.000
_cell.angle_alpha   90.00
_cell.angle_beta   90.00
_cell.angle_gamma   90.00
#
_symmetry.space_group_name_H-M   'P 1'
#
loop_
_entity.id
_entity.type
_entity.pdbx_description
1 polymer ?
#
loop_
_entity_poly.entity_id
_entity_poly.type
_entity_poly.pdbx_seq_one_letter_code
_entity_poly.pdbx_strand_id
1 'polypeptide(L)'
;MGLAAHSDTCFITFVMQNLVPGVQLLRRGPDRWVTVPALPGAFVIFVGDLFHVLTNGRFHNVLRRAVVNSDQQRISEPYGVGPPGDMKVAPLASAVLPGTKAAFRAVTWPEYMAVMKKMVGTNKLALDMLQVAGEKRGPQN
;
A
#
# COMPACT_ATOMS: atom_id res chain seq x y z
N MET A 1 8.52 -0.53 -18.63
CA MET A 1 7.83 -0.66 -17.33
C MET A 1 6.72 -1.68 -17.48
N GLY A 2 6.51 -2.57 -16.50
CA GLY A 2 5.44 -3.58 -16.54
C GLY A 2 4.21 -3.14 -15.76
N LEU A 3 4.40 -2.69 -14.51
CA LEU A 3 3.36 -2.10 -13.68
C LEU A 3 3.91 -0.84 -13.03
N ALA A 4 3.19 0.28 -13.18
CA ALA A 4 3.59 1.58 -12.64
C ALA A 4 3.67 1.57 -11.11
N ALA A 5 4.36 2.56 -10.54
CA ALA A 5 4.44 2.74 -9.09
C ALA A 5 3.04 2.96 -8.48
N HIS A 6 2.69 2.15 -7.49
CA HIS A 6 1.40 2.21 -6.79
C HIS A 6 1.53 1.67 -5.36
N SER A 7 0.52 1.94 -4.53
CA SER A 7 0.22 1.22 -3.30
C SER A 7 -1.07 0.42 -3.48
N ASP A 8 -1.26 -0.60 -2.64
CA ASP A 8 -2.42 -1.48 -2.75
C ASP A 8 -3.62 -0.91 -2.02
N THR A 9 -4.81 -1.01 -2.59
CA THR A 9 -6.03 -0.44 -2.01
C THR A 9 -6.73 -1.38 -1.02
N CYS A 10 -6.25 -2.61 -0.86
CA CYS A 10 -6.81 -3.62 0.05
C CYS A 10 -6.14 -3.59 1.43
N PHE A 11 -6.34 -4.63 2.26
CA PHE A 11 -5.61 -4.78 3.52
C PHE A 11 -4.22 -5.39 3.30
N ILE A 12 -4.16 -6.55 2.65
CA ILE A 12 -2.93 -7.30 2.44
C ILE A 12 -2.95 -7.88 1.03
N THR A 13 -1.83 -7.83 0.32
CA THR A 13 -1.66 -8.53 -0.96
C THR A 13 -0.59 -9.60 -0.85
N PHE A 14 -0.93 -10.82 -1.27
CA PHE A 14 0.00 -11.91 -1.48
C PHE A 14 0.39 -11.93 -2.95
N VAL A 15 1.68 -12.01 -3.26
CA VAL A 15 2.15 -12.13 -4.64
C VAL A 15 2.95 -13.42 -4.77
N MET A 16 2.41 -14.33 -5.57
CA MET A 16 3.15 -15.46 -6.10
C MET A 16 3.85 -15.03 -7.38
N GLN A 17 5.10 -15.39 -7.57
CA GLN A 17 5.85 -15.06 -8.78
C GLN A 17 6.78 -16.20 -9.18
N ASN A 18 7.06 -16.33 -10.48
CA ASN A 18 8.11 -17.21 -10.95
C ASN A 18 9.50 -16.68 -10.50
N LEU A 19 10.57 -17.45 -10.79
CA LEU A 19 11.93 -17.15 -10.32
C LEU A 19 12.60 -15.96 -11.06
N VAL A 20 11.83 -15.13 -11.76
CA VAL A 20 12.31 -13.95 -12.47
C VAL A 20 12.05 -12.70 -11.60
N PRO A 21 13.09 -12.02 -11.08
CA PRO A 21 12.91 -10.80 -10.31
C PRO A 21 12.25 -9.68 -11.13
N GLY A 22 11.61 -8.74 -10.45
CA GLY A 22 11.02 -7.58 -11.13
C GLY A 22 10.13 -6.69 -10.26
N VAL A 23 9.68 -7.18 -9.11
CA VAL A 23 9.06 -6.30 -8.11
C VAL A 23 10.12 -5.41 -7.51
N GLN A 24 9.86 -4.10 -7.47
CA GLN A 24 10.69 -3.12 -6.79
C GLN A 24 9.88 -2.32 -5.79
N LEU A 25 10.51 -2.00 -4.66
CA LEU A 25 9.95 -1.20 -3.58
C LEU A 25 10.70 0.12 -3.48
N LEU A 26 9.97 1.21 -3.27
CA LEU A 26 10.59 2.49 -2.97
C LEU A 26 11.00 2.50 -1.49
N ARG A 27 12.31 2.43 -1.24
CA ARG A 27 12.86 2.74 0.08
C ARG A 27 13.00 4.26 0.18
N ARG A 28 12.40 4.85 1.21
CA ARG A 28 12.47 6.28 1.54
C ARG A 28 13.79 6.57 2.28
N GLY A 29 14.17 7.85 2.38
CA GLY A 29 15.49 8.29 2.84
C GLY A 29 16.29 8.81 1.64
N PRO A 30 17.37 8.17 1.19
CA PRO A 30 17.72 8.28 -0.21
C PRO A 30 16.69 7.47 -1.01
N ASP A 31 15.74 8.18 -1.64
CA ASP A 31 14.69 7.57 -2.45
C ASP A 31 15.31 6.65 -3.52
N ARG A 32 15.17 5.34 -3.30
CA ARG A 32 15.75 4.32 -4.18
C ARG A 32 14.82 3.14 -4.35
N TRP A 33 14.76 2.64 -5.58
CA TRP A 33 14.04 1.41 -5.89
C TRP A 33 14.91 0.20 -5.55
N VAL A 34 14.39 -0.69 -4.72
CA VAL A 34 15.06 -1.93 -4.30
C VAL A 34 14.30 -3.12 -4.87
N THR A 35 15.00 -3.99 -5.59
CA THR A 35 14.41 -5.21 -6.17
C THR A 35 14.17 -6.27 -5.09
N VAL A 36 12.98 -6.84 -5.06
CA VAL A 36 12.63 -7.97 -4.20
C VAL A 36 13.17 -9.25 -4.84
N PRO A 37 13.92 -10.09 -4.09
CA PRO A 37 14.41 -11.36 -4.61
C PRO A 37 13.25 -12.30 -4.93
N ALA A 38 13.37 -13.04 -6.03
CA ALA A 38 12.44 -14.11 -6.39
C ALA A 38 12.93 -15.42 -5.75
N LEU A 39 12.33 -15.80 -4.63
CA LEU A 39 12.71 -17.00 -3.88
C LEU A 39 11.76 -18.17 -4.22
N PRO A 40 12.29 -19.38 -4.46
CA PRO A 40 11.46 -20.56 -4.66
C PRO A 40 10.51 -20.82 -3.49
N GLY A 41 9.23 -21.07 -3.78
CA GLY A 41 8.22 -21.40 -2.77
C GLY A 41 7.82 -20.26 -1.84
N ALA A 42 8.23 -19.02 -2.11
CA ALA A 42 7.92 -17.87 -1.27
C ALA A 42 6.83 -16.97 -1.87
N PHE A 43 6.01 -16.39 -0.99
CA PHE A 43 5.15 -15.26 -1.32
C PHE A 43 5.84 -13.95 -0.98
N VAL A 44 5.60 -12.92 -1.78
CA VAL A 44 5.88 -11.54 -1.38
C VAL A 44 4.58 -10.93 -0.83
N ILE A 45 4.61 -10.46 0.40
CA ILE A 45 3.43 -9.93 1.08
C ILE A 45 3.55 -8.42 1.23
N PHE A 46 2.48 -7.70 0.90
CA PHE A 46 2.40 -6.25 1.01
C PHE A 46 1.26 -5.82 1.91
N VAL A 47 1.51 -4.78 2.70
CA VAL A 47 0.49 -4.05 3.43
C VAL A 47 -0.12 -3.02 2.49
N GLY A 48 -1.45 -3.03 2.40
CA GLY A 48 -2.22 -2.06 1.65
C GLY A 48 -2.68 -0.87 2.49
N ASP A 49 -3.22 0.11 1.78
CA ASP A 49 -3.64 1.42 2.28
C ASP A 49 -4.73 1.30 3.34
N LEU A 50 -5.68 0.39 3.17
CA LEU A 50 -6.75 0.22 4.17
C LEU A 50 -6.24 -0.41 5.46
N PHE A 51 -5.18 -1.22 5.42
CA PHE A 51 -4.58 -1.77 6.64
C PHE A 51 -3.71 -0.72 7.35
N HIS A 52 -3.06 0.15 6.57
CA HIS A 52 -2.42 1.35 7.10
C HIS A 52 -3.42 2.24 7.87
N VAL A 53 -4.61 2.49 7.29
CA VAL A 53 -5.70 3.20 7.97
C VAL A 53 -6.16 2.45 9.22
N LEU A 54 -6.46 1.16 9.11
CA LEU A 54 -6.94 0.32 10.22
C LEU A 54 -5.98 0.33 11.42
N THR A 55 -4.68 0.34 11.16
CA THR A 55 -3.64 0.30 12.20
C THR A 55 -3.16 1.69 12.63
N ASN A 56 -3.90 2.75 12.27
CA ASN A 56 -3.55 4.14 12.55
C ASN A 56 -2.12 4.50 12.13
N GLY A 57 -1.67 3.95 11.01
CA GLY A 57 -0.35 4.18 10.45
C GLY A 57 0.79 3.33 11.03
N ARG A 58 0.53 2.44 12.00
CA ARG A 58 1.59 1.58 12.60
C ARG A 58 2.23 0.64 11.58
N PHE A 59 1.45 0.11 10.64
CA PHE A 59 1.98 -0.67 9.52
C PHE A 59 2.03 0.20 8.28
N HIS A 60 3.24 0.36 7.73
CA HIS A 60 3.45 1.19 6.54
C HIS A 60 3.11 0.42 5.27
N ASN A 61 2.29 1.04 4.44
CA ASN A 61 2.22 0.68 3.03
C ASN A 61 3.49 1.16 2.31
N VAL A 62 3.85 0.51 1.20
CA VAL A 62 5.04 0.86 0.42
C VAL A 62 4.68 1.05 -1.04
N LEU A 63 5.27 2.06 -1.68
CA LEU A 63 5.16 2.20 -3.13
C LEU A 63 5.95 1.07 -3.78
N ARG A 64 5.26 0.33 -4.64
CA ARG A 64 5.82 -0.79 -5.39
C ARG A 64 5.57 -0.65 -6.88
N ARG A 65 6.48 -1.18 -7.69
CA ARG A 65 6.35 -1.22 -9.16
C ARG A 65 6.84 -2.56 -9.68
N ALA A 66 6.46 -2.91 -10.91
CA ALA A 66 7.04 -4.04 -11.62
C ALA A 66 7.82 -3.57 -12.85
N VAL A 67 9.09 -3.94 -12.91
CA VAL A 67 9.96 -3.68 -14.07
C VAL A 67 9.98 -4.90 -15.00
N VAL A 68 10.33 -4.64 -16.26
CA VAL A 68 10.48 -5.67 -17.31
C VAL A 68 11.96 -5.84 -17.62
N ASN A 69 12.32 -6.98 -18.20
CA ASN A 69 13.65 -7.27 -18.74
C ASN A 69 13.48 -7.84 -20.17
N SER A 70 14.57 -7.87 -20.95
CA SER A 70 14.58 -8.36 -22.34
C SER A 70 14.77 -9.87 -22.46
N ASP A 71 15.19 -10.53 -21.40
CA ASP A 71 15.81 -11.86 -21.47
C ASP A 71 14.85 -12.97 -21.08
N GLN A 72 13.94 -12.69 -20.14
CA GLN A 72 13.05 -13.68 -19.52
C GLN A 72 11.67 -13.10 -19.21
N GLN A 73 10.65 -13.89 -19.50
CA GLN A 73 9.26 -13.57 -19.13
C GLN A 73 9.06 -13.70 -17.62
N ARG A 74 8.55 -12.64 -17.00
CA ARG A 74 8.13 -12.63 -15.60
C ARG A 74 6.61 -12.82 -15.49
N ILE A 75 6.19 -13.80 -14.70
CA ILE A 75 4.78 -14.06 -14.42
C ILE A 75 4.55 -13.93 -12.91
N SER A 76 3.47 -13.25 -12.52
CA SER A 76 3.09 -13.13 -11.12
C SER A 76 1.59 -13.06 -10.95
N GLU A 77 1.09 -13.64 -9.88
CA GLU A 77 -0.32 -13.69 -9.50
C GLU A 77 -0.51 -12.98 -8.15
N PRO A 78 -1.10 -11.77 -8.15
CA PRO A 78 -1.43 -11.05 -6.92
C PRO A 78 -2.82 -11.46 -6.41
N TYR A 79 -2.91 -11.77 -5.13
CA TYR A 79 -4.16 -12.01 -4.41
C TYR A 79 -4.33 -11.00 -3.29
N GLY A 80 -5.33 -10.12 -3.43
CA GLY A 80 -5.63 -9.06 -2.46
C GLY A 80 -6.73 -9.48 -1.49
N VAL A 81 -6.45 -9.39 -0.19
CA VAL A 81 -7.43 -9.53 0.90
C VAL A 81 -7.85 -8.13 1.33
N GLY A 82 -9.13 -7.82 1.21
CA GLY A 82 -9.71 -6.53 1.59
C GLY A 82 -10.97 -6.69 2.45
N PRO A 83 -11.54 -5.58 2.93
CA PRO A 83 -12.81 -5.61 3.65
C PRO A 83 -13.97 -5.98 2.71
N PRO A 84 -15.12 -6.42 3.25
CA PRO A 84 -16.39 -6.34 2.54
C PRO A 84 -16.65 -4.93 2.01
N GLY A 85 -17.32 -4.81 0.88
CA GLY A 85 -17.46 -3.53 0.16
C GLY A 85 -18.16 -2.42 0.95
N ASP A 86 -19.08 -2.77 1.84
CA ASP A 86 -19.86 -1.86 2.68
C ASP A 86 -19.27 -1.65 4.08
N MET A 87 -18.24 -2.41 4.46
CA MET A 87 -17.58 -2.27 5.76
C MET A 87 -16.80 -0.97 5.83
N LYS A 88 -17.07 -0.17 6.87
CA LYS A 88 -16.27 1.00 7.21
C LYS A 88 -14.97 0.58 7.87
N VAL A 89 -13.85 0.93 7.25
CA VAL A 89 -12.51 0.82 7.80
C VAL A 89 -12.17 2.11 8.52
N ALA A 90 -11.79 2.00 9.79
CA ALA A 90 -11.33 3.12 10.61
C ALA A 90 -10.18 2.64 11.52
N PRO A 91 -9.35 3.56 12.04
CA PRO A 91 -8.34 3.21 13.04
C PRO A 91 -8.93 2.42 14.22
N LEU A 92 -8.31 1.27 14.53
CA LEU A 92 -8.69 0.48 15.70
C LEU A 92 -8.45 1.28 16.98
N ALA A 93 -9.36 1.17 17.95
CA ALA A 93 -9.21 1.87 19.24
C ALA A 93 -7.87 1.53 19.93
N SER A 94 -7.41 0.29 19.84
CA SER A 94 -6.11 -0.16 20.35
C SER A 94 -4.90 0.35 19.56
N ALA A 95 -5.12 0.83 18.33
CA ALA A 95 -4.08 1.43 17.49
C ALA A 95 -3.87 2.92 17.78
N VAL A 96 -4.88 3.60 18.33
CA VAL A 96 -4.79 5.00 18.78
C VAL A 96 -4.09 5.06 20.14
N LEU A 97 -3.12 5.95 20.30
CA LEU A 97 -2.40 6.09 21.57
C LEU A 97 -3.30 6.82 22.60
N PRO A 98 -3.17 6.51 23.90
CA PRO A 98 -3.88 7.25 24.93
C PRO A 98 -3.59 8.76 24.83
N GLY A 99 -4.65 9.57 24.77
CA GLY A 99 -4.54 11.03 24.66
C GLY A 99 -4.29 11.58 23.25
N THR A 100 -4.17 10.73 22.22
CA THR A 100 -4.09 11.17 20.81
C THR A 100 -5.42 10.98 20.08
N LYS A 101 -5.54 11.55 18.88
CA LYS A 101 -6.69 11.33 18.02
C LYS A 101 -6.37 10.24 16.99
N ALA A 102 -7.41 9.80 16.30
CA ALA A 102 -7.27 8.95 15.12
C ALA A 102 -6.69 9.80 13.97
N ALA A 103 -5.62 9.31 13.35
CA ALA A 103 -4.95 10.01 12.26
C ALA A 103 -5.76 9.96 10.96
N PHE A 104 -6.65 8.98 10.81
CA PHE A 104 -7.46 8.76 9.62
C PHE A 104 -8.96 8.76 9.93
N ARG A 105 -9.76 9.31 9.03
CA ARG A 105 -11.22 9.17 9.08
C ARG A 105 -11.66 7.78 8.61
N ALA A 106 -12.85 7.37 9.04
CA ALA A 106 -13.48 6.17 8.53
C ALA A 106 -13.77 6.26 7.01
N VAL A 107 -13.60 5.15 6.30
CA VAL A 107 -13.83 5.04 4.85
C VAL A 107 -14.23 3.61 4.47
N THR A 108 -15.13 3.46 3.51
CA THR A 108 -15.41 2.17 2.84
C THR A 108 -14.47 1.96 1.65
N TRP A 109 -14.30 0.72 1.19
CA TRP A 109 -13.44 0.48 0.01
C TRP A 109 -13.91 1.20 -1.26
N PRO A 110 -15.22 1.24 -1.61
CA PRO A 110 -15.71 2.03 -2.74
C PRO A 110 -15.43 3.54 -2.62
N GLU A 111 -15.61 4.12 -1.42
CA GLU A 111 -15.25 5.52 -1.17
C GLU A 111 -13.76 5.75 -1.35
N TYR A 112 -12.90 4.83 -0.88
CA TYR A 112 -11.46 4.93 -1.06
C TYR A 112 -11.06 4.88 -2.55
N MET A 113 -11.65 3.97 -3.30
CA MET A 113 -11.45 3.88 -4.76
C MET A 113 -11.89 5.15 -5.48
N ALA A 114 -12.99 5.78 -5.05
CA ALA A 114 -13.45 7.05 -5.59
C ALA A 114 -12.45 8.20 -5.29
N VAL A 115 -11.83 8.22 -4.11
CA VAL A 115 -10.75 9.16 -3.78
C VAL A 115 -9.52 8.90 -4.66
N MET A 116 -9.07 7.65 -4.77
CA MET A 116 -7.96 7.24 -5.64
C MET A 116 -8.15 7.73 -7.08
N LYS A 117 -9.34 7.53 -7.65
CA LYS A 117 -9.66 8.00 -9.01
C LYS A 117 -9.52 9.51 -9.18
N LYS A 118 -9.87 10.30 -8.16
CA LYS A 118 -9.72 11.77 -8.19
C LYS A 118 -8.26 12.22 -8.08
N MET A 119 -7.38 11.38 -7.54
CA MET A 119 -5.96 11.71 -7.37
C MET A 119 -5.11 11.33 -8.59
N VAL A 120 -5.64 10.52 -9.52
CA VAL A 120 -4.94 10.17 -10.77
C VAL A 120 -4.57 11.45 -11.52
N GLY A 121 -3.30 11.57 -11.90
CA GLY A 121 -2.77 12.76 -12.59
C GLY A 121 -2.42 13.93 -11.67
N THR A 122 -2.60 13.79 -10.36
CA THR A 122 -2.17 14.76 -9.35
C THR A 122 -0.91 14.27 -8.63
N ASN A 123 -0.22 15.18 -7.92
CA ASN A 123 0.92 14.82 -7.06
C ASN A 123 0.53 14.46 -5.62
N LYS A 124 -0.77 14.20 -5.36
CA LYS A 124 -1.31 13.88 -4.03
C LYS A 124 -1.60 12.38 -3.90
N LEU A 125 -1.38 11.83 -2.70
CA LEU A 125 -1.77 10.45 -2.40
C LEU A 125 -3.21 10.42 -1.90
N ALA A 126 -3.98 9.37 -2.22
CA ALA A 126 -5.34 9.23 -1.71
C ALA A 126 -5.40 9.12 -0.18
N LEU A 127 -4.39 8.53 0.44
CA LEU A 127 -4.25 8.48 1.91
C LEU A 127 -4.20 9.88 2.54
N ASP A 128 -3.63 10.88 1.86
CA ASP A 128 -3.55 12.25 2.39
C ASP A 128 -4.95 12.87 2.51
N MET A 129 -5.90 12.44 1.67
CA MET A 129 -7.30 12.87 1.71
C MET A 129 -8.12 12.17 2.81
N LEU A 130 -7.55 11.16 3.45
CA LEU A 130 -8.16 10.48 4.60
C LEU A 130 -7.60 10.97 5.93
N GLN A 131 -6.48 11.69 5.94
CA GLN A 131 -5.87 12.19 7.18
C GLN A 131 -6.79 13.25 7.83
N VAL A 132 -6.95 13.15 9.16
CA VAL A 132 -7.67 14.15 9.94
C VAL A 132 -6.72 15.31 10.27
N ALA A 133 -7.18 16.55 10.10
CA ALA A 133 -6.36 17.73 10.29
C ALA A 133 -5.75 17.81 11.70
N GLY A 134 -4.42 17.95 11.79
CA GLY A 134 -3.68 18.14 13.04
C GLY A 134 -2.55 17.14 13.31
N GLU A 135 -2.51 16.00 12.59
CA GLU A 135 -1.47 14.99 12.77
C GLU A 135 -0.66 14.84 11.47
N LYS A 136 0.59 15.32 11.47
CA LYS A 136 1.52 15.12 10.34
C LYS A 136 2.00 13.67 10.33
N ARG A 137 2.05 13.07 9.14
CA ARG A 137 2.74 11.80 8.87
C ARG A 137 4.15 11.85 9.48
N GLY A 138 4.44 10.95 10.42
CA GLY A 138 5.80 10.73 10.92
C GLY A 138 6.75 10.40 9.76
N PRO A 139 8.05 10.68 9.89
CA PRO A 139 9.01 10.38 8.82
C PRO A 139 8.91 8.92 8.42
N GLN A 140 8.66 8.68 7.13
CA GLN A 140 8.80 7.35 6.54
C GLN A 140 10.29 7.02 6.52
N ASN A 141 10.75 6.23 7.48
CA ASN A 141 12.09 5.62 7.46
C ASN A 141 12.18 4.52 6.40
#